data_AF-A0A8H5LDW3-F1
#
_entry.id   AF-A0A8H5LDW3-F1
#
_cell.length_a   1.000
_cell.length_b   1.000
_cell.length_c   1.000
_cell.angle_alpha   90.00
_cell.angle_beta   90.00
_cell.angle_gamma   90.00
#
_symmetry.space_group_name_H-M   'P 1'
#
loop_
_entity.id
_entity.type
_entity.pdbx_description
1 polymer ?
#
loop_
_entity_poly.entity_id
_entity_poly.type
_entity_poly.pdbx_seq_one_letter_code
_entity_poly.pdbx_strand_id
1 'polypeptide(L)'
;MDKDINQSSFPLPNLGKTLLKIRDDVYHGRGFATLRGFNVDQLSPADVTTAYLGLTSYIAERRGKQNQQGTMMINVVNTGKDVERDNAQVLMPFHTDLVCDTLSMLTLSSGPVGGCGAISSAWTVYNELAESRPDLIDVLAQPNWPFDTHGREPPYYRRALLYWEDERLITNYSRRILVGESIEPRTPGIPGLTEAQAEAIDALHAIGRRHELKQSIL
;
A
#
# COMPACT_ATOMS: atom_id res chain seq x y z
N MET A 1 -20.39 21.98 4.23
CA MET A 1 -21.52 21.39 3.48
C MET A 1 -21.21 19.92 3.37
N ASP A 2 -21.70 19.14 4.33
CA ASP A 2 -21.46 17.71 4.46
C ASP A 2 -22.39 16.95 3.51
N LYS A 3 -21.90 16.64 2.31
CA LYS A 3 -22.47 15.58 1.49
C LYS A 3 -21.36 14.57 1.25
N ASP A 4 -21.55 13.37 1.79
CA ASP A 4 -20.67 12.24 1.49
C ASP A 4 -20.56 12.07 -0.02
N ILE A 5 -19.33 12.05 -0.52
CA ILE A 5 -19.04 11.83 -1.94
C ILE A 5 -19.08 10.32 -2.18
N ASN A 6 -20.12 9.88 -2.89
CA ASN A 6 -20.37 8.49 -3.24
C ASN A 6 -21.00 8.42 -4.64
N GLN A 7 -21.26 7.21 -5.13
CA GLN A 7 -21.77 7.00 -6.50
C GLN A 7 -23.11 7.72 -6.77
N SER A 8 -23.96 7.88 -5.75
CA SER A 8 -25.25 8.57 -5.89
C SER A 8 -25.13 10.09 -5.90
N SER A 9 -24.20 10.66 -5.12
CA SER A 9 -23.94 12.10 -5.07
C SER A 9 -22.95 12.58 -6.14
N PHE A 10 -22.21 11.65 -6.76
CA PHE A 10 -21.26 11.91 -7.83
C PHE A 10 -21.49 10.97 -9.04
N PRO A 11 -22.60 11.14 -9.77
CA PRO A 11 -22.95 10.27 -10.89
C PRO A 11 -21.97 10.47 -12.07
N LEU A 12 -21.48 9.36 -12.61
CA LEU A 12 -20.61 9.32 -13.79
C LEU A 12 -21.25 8.45 -14.88
N PRO A 13 -22.25 8.95 -15.65
CA PRO A 13 -23.02 8.13 -16.58
C PRO A 13 -22.18 7.41 -17.64
N ASN A 14 -21.11 8.08 -18.10
CA ASN A 14 -20.24 7.56 -19.16
C ASN A 14 -19.04 6.79 -18.63
N LEU A 15 -18.50 7.17 -17.46
CA LEU A 15 -17.27 6.60 -16.90
C LEU A 15 -17.52 5.53 -15.81
N GLY A 16 -18.68 5.59 -15.13
CA GLY A 16 -19.00 4.72 -14.00
C GLY A 16 -18.91 3.23 -14.32
N LYS A 17 -19.40 2.82 -15.51
CA LYS A 17 -19.28 1.41 -15.96
C LYS A 17 -17.83 0.95 -16.10
N THR A 18 -16.94 1.84 -16.56
CA THR A 18 -15.51 1.54 -16.66
C THR A 18 -14.88 1.43 -15.28
N LEU A 19 -15.23 2.33 -14.35
CA LEU A 19 -14.74 2.27 -12.98
C LEU A 19 -15.19 0.99 -12.25
N LEU A 20 -16.43 0.54 -12.46
CA LEU A 20 -16.90 -0.73 -11.90
C LEU A 20 -16.13 -1.94 -12.45
N LYS A 21 -15.75 -1.92 -13.74
CA LYS A 21 -14.84 -2.95 -14.29
C LYS A 21 -13.45 -2.88 -13.66
N ILE A 22 -12.93 -1.66 -13.45
CA ILE A 22 -11.64 -1.46 -12.76
C ILE A 22 -11.71 -2.01 -11.33
N ARG A 23 -12.81 -1.79 -10.62
CA ARG A 23 -13.03 -2.39 -9.29
C ARG A 23 -12.90 -3.90 -9.36
N ASP A 24 -13.58 -4.53 -10.31
CA ASP A 24 -13.53 -5.98 -10.45
C ASP A 24 -12.10 -6.46 -10.79
N ASP A 25 -11.37 -5.75 -11.66
CA ASP A 25 -9.95 -6.01 -11.95
C ASP A 25 -9.04 -5.88 -10.71
N VAL A 26 -9.33 -4.92 -9.82
CA VAL A 26 -8.57 -4.69 -8.58
C VAL A 26 -8.85 -5.75 -7.53
N TYR A 27 -10.11 -6.10 -7.27
CA TYR A 27 -10.48 -7.04 -6.20
C TYR A 27 -10.45 -8.52 -6.63
N HIS A 28 -10.64 -8.80 -7.92
CA HIS A 28 -10.84 -10.16 -8.45
C HIS A 28 -9.95 -10.50 -9.64
N GLY A 29 -9.26 -9.52 -10.22
CA GLY A 29 -8.40 -9.71 -11.38
C GLY A 29 -6.92 -9.57 -11.03
N ARG A 30 -6.24 -8.69 -11.76
CA ARG A 30 -4.79 -8.50 -11.67
C ARG A 30 -4.31 -7.80 -10.39
N GLY A 31 -5.21 -7.24 -9.59
CA GLY A 31 -4.86 -6.61 -8.31
C GLY A 31 -4.51 -5.12 -8.38
N PHE A 32 -4.50 -4.50 -9.57
CA PHE A 32 -4.22 -3.07 -9.73
C PHE A 32 -4.76 -2.52 -11.05
N ALA A 33 -4.87 -1.19 -11.14
CA ALA A 33 -5.18 -0.49 -12.39
C ALA A 33 -4.57 0.93 -12.39
N THR A 34 -4.35 1.47 -13.60
CA THR A 34 -3.96 2.88 -13.79
C THR A 34 -5.00 3.58 -14.65
N LEU A 35 -5.59 4.65 -14.11
CA LEU A 35 -6.51 5.52 -14.83
C LEU A 35 -5.74 6.77 -15.29
N ARG A 36 -5.77 7.07 -16.59
CA ARG A 36 -5.13 8.24 -17.20
C ARG A 36 -6.16 9.20 -17.78
N GLY A 37 -5.74 10.44 -18.05
CA GLY A 37 -6.59 11.49 -18.63
C GLY A 37 -7.29 12.38 -17.61
N PHE A 38 -6.87 12.34 -16.34
CA PHE A 38 -7.35 13.28 -15.32
C PHE A 38 -6.59 14.61 -15.45
N ASN A 39 -7.27 15.65 -15.94
CA ASN A 39 -6.65 16.95 -16.16
C ASN A 39 -6.68 17.80 -14.88
N VAL A 40 -5.68 17.63 -14.02
CA VAL A 40 -5.55 18.35 -12.75
C VAL A 40 -5.43 19.87 -12.94
N ASP A 41 -4.80 20.33 -14.03
CA ASP A 41 -4.50 21.75 -14.26
C ASP A 41 -5.73 22.60 -14.57
N GLN A 42 -6.84 21.96 -14.96
CA GLN A 42 -8.11 22.63 -15.26
C GLN A 42 -9.04 22.75 -14.04
N LEU A 43 -8.63 22.23 -12.89
CA LEU A 43 -9.46 22.14 -11.69
C LEU A 43 -8.82 22.90 -10.53
N SER A 44 -9.65 23.49 -9.67
CA SER A 44 -9.16 24.00 -8.39
C SER A 44 -8.71 22.84 -7.48
N PRO A 45 -7.84 23.06 -6.48
CA PRO A 45 -7.46 22.00 -5.53
C PRO A 45 -8.65 21.31 -4.85
N ALA A 46 -9.71 22.06 -4.55
CA ALA A 46 -10.93 21.52 -3.97
C ALA A 46 -11.71 20.65 -4.97
N ASP A 47 -11.75 21.05 -6.25
CA ASP A 47 -12.40 20.27 -7.31
C ASP A 47 -11.61 19.00 -7.64
N VAL A 48 -10.27 19.06 -7.65
CA VAL A 48 -9.40 17.88 -7.79
C VAL A 48 -9.70 16.88 -6.68
N THR A 49 -9.77 17.35 -5.44
CA THR A 49 -10.09 16.51 -4.27
C THR A 49 -11.49 15.89 -4.43
N THR A 50 -12.48 16.70 -4.80
CA THR A 50 -13.87 16.26 -5.00
C THR A 50 -13.98 15.21 -6.10
N ALA A 51 -13.35 15.46 -7.24
CA ALA A 51 -13.35 14.53 -8.37
C ALA A 51 -12.59 13.24 -8.05
N TYR A 52 -11.46 13.32 -7.34
CA TYR A 52 -10.72 12.15 -6.88
C TYR A 52 -11.54 11.28 -5.91
N LEU A 53 -12.21 11.90 -4.95
CA LEU A 53 -13.13 11.21 -4.05
C LEU A 53 -14.31 10.58 -4.81
N GLY A 54 -14.84 11.29 -5.81
CA GLY A 54 -15.90 10.81 -6.69
C GLY A 54 -15.49 9.56 -7.47
N LEU A 55 -14.34 9.60 -8.13
CA LEU A 55 -13.80 8.47 -8.89
C LEU A 55 -13.53 7.24 -8.01
N THR A 56 -12.83 7.44 -6.89
CA THR A 56 -12.48 6.33 -5.98
C THR A 56 -13.71 5.70 -5.34
N SER A 57 -14.84 6.41 -5.23
CA SER A 57 -16.09 5.85 -4.67
C SER A 57 -16.71 4.72 -5.49
N TYR A 58 -16.34 4.58 -6.77
CA TYR A 58 -16.74 3.46 -7.62
C TYR A 58 -15.86 2.22 -7.41
N ILE A 59 -14.70 2.36 -6.76
CA ILE A 59 -13.75 1.28 -6.47
C ILE A 59 -13.90 0.84 -5.01
N ALA A 60 -13.76 1.77 -4.07
CA ALA A 60 -13.87 1.53 -2.64
C ALA A 60 -14.71 2.65 -2.00
N GLU A 61 -15.87 2.28 -1.48
CA GLU A 61 -16.86 3.23 -0.96
C GLU A 61 -16.54 3.77 0.44
N ARG A 62 -15.65 3.09 1.19
CA ARG A 62 -15.23 3.49 2.53
C ARG A 62 -13.80 3.99 2.51
N ARG A 63 -13.51 5.06 3.26
CA ARG A 63 -12.18 5.66 3.33
C ARG A 63 -11.55 5.33 4.68
N GLY A 64 -10.34 4.77 4.62
CA GLY A 64 -9.55 4.44 5.80
C GLY A 64 -8.93 5.69 6.43
N LYS A 65 -8.76 5.66 7.76
CA LYS A 65 -7.95 6.65 8.46
C LYS A 65 -6.48 6.28 8.31
N GLN A 66 -5.66 7.21 7.84
CA GLN A 66 -4.21 7.03 7.67
C GLN A 66 -3.42 7.40 8.92
N ASN A 67 -4.03 8.11 9.88
CA ASN A 67 -3.40 8.45 11.15
C ASN A 67 -4.45 8.59 12.28
N GLN A 68 -3.96 8.81 13.50
CA GLN A 68 -4.81 8.98 14.69
C GLN A 68 -5.62 10.27 14.68
N GLN A 69 -5.17 11.30 13.94
CA GLN A 69 -5.95 12.53 13.72
C GLN A 69 -7.17 12.32 12.81
N GLY A 70 -7.34 11.11 12.23
CA GLY A 70 -8.44 10.81 11.33
C GLY A 70 -8.25 11.35 9.92
N THR A 71 -7.03 11.72 9.53
CA THR A 71 -6.71 12.10 8.16
C THR A 71 -6.98 10.93 7.22
N MET A 72 -7.77 11.15 6.17
CA MET A 72 -8.12 10.13 5.16
C MET A 72 -7.33 10.28 3.86
N MET A 73 -6.68 11.43 3.65
CA MET A 73 -5.92 11.76 2.46
C MET A 73 -4.68 12.55 2.86
N ILE A 74 -3.52 12.12 2.37
CA ILE A 74 -2.23 12.79 2.58
C ILE A 74 -1.61 13.17 1.24
N ASN A 75 -0.90 14.30 1.25
CA ASN A 75 -0.06 14.68 0.12
C ASN A 75 1.31 14.03 0.28
N VAL A 76 1.73 13.27 -0.74
CA VAL A 76 3.07 12.69 -0.82
C VAL A 76 3.91 13.62 -1.69
N VAL A 77 4.78 14.41 -1.07
CA VAL A 77 5.57 15.46 -1.75
C VAL A 77 7.03 15.34 -1.32
N ASN A 78 7.96 15.47 -2.28
CA ASN A 78 9.36 15.67 -1.97
C ASN A 78 9.58 17.12 -1.50
N THR A 79 9.90 17.33 -0.24
CA THR A 79 10.09 18.67 0.34
C THR A 79 11.55 19.15 0.28
N GLY A 80 12.49 18.32 -0.19
CA GLY A 80 13.92 18.64 -0.29
C GLY A 80 14.60 18.98 1.04
N LYS A 81 13.91 18.78 2.18
CA LYS A 81 14.45 18.93 3.52
C LYS A 81 14.64 17.55 4.10
N ASP A 82 15.86 17.25 4.54
CA ASP A 82 16.09 16.23 5.55
C ASP A 82 15.10 16.46 6.71
N VAL A 83 14.49 15.37 7.20
CA VAL A 83 13.53 15.25 8.31
C VAL A 83 12.08 14.89 7.88
N GLU A 84 11.80 13.59 8.03
CA GLU A 84 10.59 12.91 8.54
C GLU A 84 9.66 12.08 7.64
N ARG A 85 9.53 12.27 6.32
CA ARG A 85 8.80 11.30 5.45
C ARG A 85 9.30 11.35 4.01
N ASP A 86 10.57 11.05 3.79
CA ASP A 86 11.14 11.06 2.44
C ASP A 86 10.65 9.86 1.62
N ASN A 87 9.49 10.01 0.99
CA ASN A 87 8.86 9.03 0.11
C ASN A 87 9.40 9.12 -1.34
N ALA A 88 10.38 9.97 -1.63
CA ALA A 88 10.62 10.41 -2.99
C ALA A 88 12.01 10.11 -3.58
N GLN A 89 13.04 9.84 -2.77
CA GLN A 89 14.38 9.49 -3.29
C GLN A 89 14.97 8.19 -2.75
N VAL A 90 14.49 7.69 -1.62
CA VAL A 90 14.89 6.38 -1.11
C VAL A 90 13.99 5.33 -1.74
N LEU A 91 14.60 4.31 -2.36
CA LEU A 91 13.87 3.16 -2.87
C LEU A 91 13.18 2.44 -1.70
N MET A 92 11.92 2.76 -1.45
CA MET A 92 11.17 2.16 -0.36
C MET A 92 11.10 0.63 -0.56
N PRO A 93 11.32 -0.16 0.50
CA PRO A 93 11.07 -1.59 0.43
C PRO A 93 9.63 -1.86 0.03
N PHE A 94 9.40 -2.93 -0.73
CA PHE A 94 8.06 -3.44 -0.95
C PHE A 94 7.36 -3.69 0.37
N HIS A 95 6.12 -3.24 0.46
CA HIS A 95 5.23 -3.41 1.59
C HIS A 95 3.79 -3.40 1.07
N THR A 96 2.87 -3.84 1.92
CA THR A 96 1.45 -3.60 1.79
C THR A 96 1.04 -2.60 2.86
N ASP A 97 0.09 -1.72 2.57
CA ASP A 97 -0.50 -0.90 3.62
C ASP A 97 -1.25 -1.78 4.63
N LEU A 98 -0.97 -1.59 5.92
CA LEU A 98 -1.47 -2.50 6.96
C LEU A 98 -2.91 -2.23 7.40
N VAL A 99 -3.52 -1.14 6.94
CA VAL A 99 -4.79 -0.62 7.46
C VAL A 99 -5.85 -0.39 6.38
N CYS A 100 -5.61 -0.85 5.15
CA CYS A 100 -6.58 -0.77 4.07
C CYS A 100 -6.54 -1.99 3.15
N ASP A 101 -7.66 -2.24 2.48
CA ASP A 101 -7.77 -3.30 1.46
C ASP A 101 -7.29 -2.82 0.08
N THR A 102 -7.33 -1.52 -0.17
CA THR A 102 -6.93 -0.92 -1.44
C THR A 102 -6.31 0.46 -1.20
N LEU A 103 -5.18 0.70 -1.84
CA LEU A 103 -4.54 2.00 -1.91
C LEU A 103 -4.86 2.67 -3.25
N SER A 104 -5.12 3.98 -3.22
CA SER A 104 -5.26 4.81 -4.42
C SER A 104 -4.37 6.04 -4.29
N MET A 105 -3.78 6.46 -5.41
CA MET A 105 -2.96 7.65 -5.50
C MET A 105 -3.34 8.45 -6.74
N LEU A 106 -3.33 9.78 -6.61
CA LEU A 106 -3.47 10.72 -7.71
C LEU A 106 -2.19 11.53 -7.84
N THR A 107 -1.60 11.51 -9.02
CA THR A 107 -0.47 12.38 -9.35
C THR A 107 -0.97 13.78 -9.66
N LEU A 108 -0.55 14.76 -8.85
CA LEU A 108 -0.82 16.18 -9.09
C LEU A 108 0.27 16.85 -9.93
N SER A 109 1.51 16.41 -9.77
CA SER A 109 2.66 16.85 -10.55
C SER A 109 3.74 15.77 -10.54
N SER A 110 4.64 15.80 -11.51
CA SER A 110 5.80 14.90 -11.58
C SER A 110 7.08 15.71 -11.61
N GLY A 111 8.08 15.25 -10.85
CA GLY A 111 9.42 15.84 -10.91
C GLY A 111 10.11 15.50 -12.25
N PRO A 112 11.15 16.26 -12.64
CA PRO A 112 11.90 15.99 -13.86
C PRO A 112 12.68 14.68 -13.83
N VAL A 113 12.97 14.16 -12.63
CA VAL A 113 13.66 12.89 -12.38
C VAL A 113 12.99 12.19 -11.21
N GLY A 114 12.89 10.85 -11.28
CA GLY A 114 12.30 10.04 -10.22
C GLY A 114 10.78 9.92 -10.32
N GLY A 115 10.14 9.60 -9.19
CA GLY A 115 8.69 9.39 -9.12
C GLY A 115 8.21 8.06 -9.71
N CYS A 116 9.09 7.16 -10.15
CA CYS A 116 8.65 5.85 -10.62
C CYS A 116 8.27 4.95 -9.43
N GLY A 117 7.00 4.56 -9.37
CA GLY A 117 6.53 3.52 -8.47
C GLY A 117 6.86 2.12 -9.00
N ALA A 118 6.92 1.14 -8.10
CA ALA A 118 6.99 -0.26 -8.45
C ALA A 118 5.93 -1.04 -7.69
N ILE A 119 5.31 -1.99 -8.36
CA ILE A 119 4.41 -2.96 -7.73
C ILE A 119 4.90 -4.38 -8.04
N SER A 120 4.52 -5.33 -7.19
CA SER A 120 4.80 -6.75 -7.42
C SER A 120 3.62 -7.59 -6.93
N SER A 121 3.39 -8.71 -7.59
CA SER A 121 2.26 -9.60 -7.30
C SER A 121 2.57 -10.50 -6.10
N ALA A 122 1.75 -10.41 -5.05
CA ALA A 122 1.85 -11.30 -3.90
C ALA A 122 1.71 -12.78 -4.28
N TRP A 123 0.86 -13.09 -5.27
CA TRP A 123 0.71 -14.44 -5.82
C TRP A 123 1.97 -14.92 -6.54
N THR A 124 2.62 -14.06 -7.32
CA THR A 124 3.88 -14.42 -7.99
C THR A 124 4.97 -14.71 -6.96
N VAL A 125 5.07 -13.88 -5.92
CA VAL A 125 6.01 -14.11 -4.82
C VAL A 125 5.72 -15.43 -4.11
N TYR A 126 4.46 -15.70 -3.77
CA TYR A 126 4.05 -16.95 -3.13
C TYR A 126 4.37 -18.17 -3.98
N ASN A 127 4.03 -18.15 -5.28
CA ASN A 127 4.26 -19.28 -6.17
C ASN A 127 5.76 -19.62 -6.27
N GLU A 128 6.63 -18.61 -6.35
CA GLU A 128 8.07 -18.86 -6.38
C GLU A 128 8.61 -19.36 -5.04
N LEU A 129 8.10 -18.84 -3.92
CA LEU A 129 8.43 -19.40 -2.60
C LEU A 129 7.96 -20.86 -2.49
N ALA A 130 6.77 -21.19 -2.97
CA ALA A 130 6.25 -22.56 -2.94
C ALA A 130 7.11 -23.52 -3.75
N GLU A 131 7.66 -23.07 -4.88
CA GLU A 131 8.54 -23.87 -5.73
C GLU A 131 9.95 -24.02 -5.15
N SER A 132 10.51 -22.96 -4.58
CA SER A 132 11.95 -22.89 -4.23
C SER A 132 12.25 -23.01 -2.74
N ARG A 133 11.38 -22.48 -1.87
CA ARG A 133 11.54 -22.35 -0.42
C ARG A 133 10.20 -22.44 0.32
N PRO A 134 9.47 -23.57 0.23
CA PRO A 134 8.17 -23.73 0.87
C PRO A 134 8.26 -23.62 2.40
N ASP A 135 9.41 -23.90 2.99
CA ASP A 135 9.69 -23.69 4.42
C ASP A 135 9.50 -22.23 4.85
N LEU A 136 9.80 -21.26 3.97
CA LEU A 136 9.60 -19.85 4.28
C LEU A 136 8.12 -19.44 4.25
N ILE A 137 7.26 -20.17 3.53
CA ILE A 137 5.81 -19.96 3.58
C ILE A 137 5.29 -20.29 4.98
N ASP A 138 5.74 -21.40 5.56
CA ASP A 138 5.36 -21.79 6.93
C ASP A 138 5.78 -20.70 7.93
N VAL A 139 6.99 -20.14 7.77
CA VAL A 139 7.47 -19.04 8.62
C VAL A 139 6.62 -17.78 8.46
N LEU A 140 6.27 -17.39 7.23
CA LEU A 140 5.42 -16.22 6.96
C LEU A 140 4.00 -16.39 7.52
N ALA A 141 3.49 -17.61 7.57
CA ALA A 141 2.16 -17.96 8.08
C ALA A 141 2.09 -18.07 9.62
N GLN A 142 3.22 -18.16 10.32
CA GLN A 142 3.22 -18.24 11.79
C GLN A 142 2.74 -16.92 12.42
N PRO A 143 1.84 -16.95 13.41
CA PRO A 143 1.30 -15.74 14.04
C PRO A 143 2.22 -15.18 15.15
N ASN A 144 3.53 -15.16 14.93
CA ASN A 144 4.54 -14.79 15.93
C ASN A 144 5.39 -13.57 15.56
N TRP A 145 5.03 -12.82 14.52
CA TRP A 145 5.76 -11.64 14.08
C TRP A 145 5.48 -10.43 14.98
N PRO A 146 6.49 -9.77 15.56
CA PRO A 146 6.29 -8.70 16.52
C PRO A 146 6.08 -7.35 15.82
N PHE A 147 4.82 -6.98 15.57
CA PHE A 147 4.44 -5.71 14.95
C PHE A 147 4.47 -4.57 15.96
N ASP A 148 5.38 -3.62 15.75
CA ASP A 148 5.50 -2.41 16.56
C ASP A 148 4.24 -1.53 16.45
N THR A 149 3.77 -1.02 17.58
CA THR A 149 2.68 -0.03 17.61
C THR A 149 3.18 1.42 17.63
N HIS A 150 4.51 1.64 17.68
CA HIS A 150 5.23 2.91 17.79
C HIS A 150 4.83 3.68 19.05
N GLY A 151 5.21 3.14 20.20
CA GLY A 151 5.01 3.78 21.52
C GLY A 151 3.56 3.77 22.01
N ARG A 152 2.67 2.94 21.44
CA ARG A 152 1.30 2.74 21.96
C ARG A 152 1.25 1.53 22.90
N GLU A 153 0.11 1.36 23.57
CA GLU A 153 -0.14 0.21 24.46
C GLU A 153 -1.14 -0.77 23.83
N PRO A 154 -0.82 -2.07 23.72
CA PRO A 154 0.49 -2.67 24.02
C PRO A 154 1.60 -2.21 23.05
N PRO A 155 2.89 -2.27 23.43
CA PRO A 155 4.01 -1.78 22.61
C PRO A 155 4.17 -2.53 21.28
N TYR A 156 3.70 -3.77 21.23
CA TYR A 156 3.62 -4.56 20.01
C TYR A 156 2.47 -5.57 20.10
N TYR A 157 2.07 -6.10 18.97
CA TYR A 157 1.18 -7.25 18.87
C TYR A 157 1.78 -8.29 17.91
N ARG A 158 1.22 -9.51 17.92
CA ARG A 158 1.68 -10.59 17.05
C ARG A 158 0.61 -11.06 16.10
N ARG A 159 1.01 -11.32 14.87
CA ARG A 159 0.18 -11.89 13.80
C ARG A 159 1.06 -12.44 12.68
N ALA A 160 0.47 -13.10 11.69
CA ALA A 160 1.17 -13.60 10.53
C ALA A 160 1.43 -12.49 9.49
N LEU A 161 2.32 -12.76 8.53
CA LEU A 161 2.52 -11.93 7.34
C LEU A 161 1.74 -12.45 6.14
N LEU A 162 1.48 -13.76 6.11
CA LEU A 162 0.80 -14.46 5.05
C LEU A 162 -0.44 -15.17 5.61
N TYR A 163 -1.55 -15.03 4.90
CA TYR A 163 -2.81 -15.66 5.24
C TYR A 163 -3.40 -16.33 4.00
N TRP A 164 -4.19 -17.36 4.25
CA TRP A 164 -5.03 -18.00 3.25
C TRP A 164 -6.47 -18.00 3.78
N GLU A 165 -7.33 -17.20 3.16
CA GLU A 165 -8.72 -17.01 3.58
C GLU A 165 -9.61 -17.00 2.34
N ASP A 166 -10.73 -17.73 2.35
CA ASP A 166 -11.69 -17.78 1.22
C ASP A 166 -11.03 -18.02 -0.15
N GLU A 167 -10.09 -18.96 -0.20
CA GLU A 167 -9.29 -19.30 -1.40
C GLU A 167 -8.42 -18.14 -1.93
N ARG A 168 -8.17 -17.14 -1.09
CA ARG A 168 -7.35 -15.97 -1.42
C ARG A 168 -6.12 -15.91 -0.55
N LEU A 169 -5.00 -15.69 -1.23
CA LEU A 169 -3.77 -15.29 -0.59
C LEU A 169 -3.86 -13.83 -0.13
N ILE A 170 -3.54 -13.57 1.14
CA ILE A 170 -3.41 -12.22 1.68
C ILE A 170 -2.01 -12.07 2.27
N THR A 171 -1.27 -11.09 1.77
CA THR A 171 -0.01 -10.64 2.38
C THR A 171 -0.26 -9.34 3.13
N ASN A 172 0.12 -9.27 4.40
CA ASN A 172 0.04 -8.03 5.17
C ASN A 172 1.36 -7.76 5.89
N TYR A 173 2.25 -7.06 5.19
CA TYR A 173 3.67 -6.98 5.50
C TYR A 173 4.23 -5.56 5.31
N SER A 174 5.04 -5.13 6.27
CA SER A 174 5.88 -3.92 6.18
C SER A 174 7.16 -4.13 6.97
N ARG A 175 8.32 -3.98 6.32
CA ARG A 175 9.63 -4.09 7.00
C ARG A 175 9.79 -3.09 8.12
N ARG A 176 9.42 -1.84 7.85
CA ARG A 176 9.55 -0.72 8.79
C ARG A 176 8.98 -1.06 10.16
N ILE A 177 7.85 -1.75 10.21
CA ILE A 177 7.16 -2.09 11.46
C ILE A 177 7.79 -3.29 12.18
N LEU A 178 8.53 -4.13 11.45
CA LEU A 178 9.17 -5.34 11.97
C LEU A 178 10.63 -5.13 12.36
N VAL A 179 11.35 -4.22 11.70
CA VAL A 179 12.80 -4.00 11.91
C VAL A 179 13.19 -2.55 12.21
N GLY A 180 12.27 -1.59 12.05
CA GLY A 180 12.57 -0.16 12.20
C GLY A 180 13.35 0.44 11.03
N GLU A 181 13.56 1.75 11.09
CA GLU A 181 14.39 2.52 10.15
C GLU A 181 15.42 3.35 10.93
N SER A 182 16.46 3.86 10.26
CA SER A 182 17.54 4.63 10.91
C SER A 182 17.04 5.86 11.66
N ILE A 183 16.02 6.54 11.11
CA ILE A 183 15.39 7.73 11.70
C ILE A 183 14.19 7.42 12.59
N GLU A 184 13.67 6.19 12.53
CA GLU A 184 12.52 5.74 13.30
C GLU A 184 12.76 4.30 13.76
N PRO A 185 13.60 4.12 14.80
CA PRO A 185 13.87 2.79 15.34
C PRO A 185 12.61 2.23 16.00
N ARG A 186 12.57 0.91 16.14
CA ARG A 186 11.47 0.26 16.86
C ARG A 186 11.41 0.68 18.33
N THR A 187 10.21 0.65 18.89
CA THR A 187 9.96 0.80 20.32
C THR A 187 10.88 -0.14 21.11
N PRO A 188 11.64 0.38 22.10
CA PRO A 188 12.52 -0.44 22.93
C PRO A 188 11.77 -1.60 23.60
N GLY A 189 12.41 -2.77 23.66
CA GLY A 189 11.86 -3.97 24.32
C GLY A 189 11.04 -4.90 23.43
N ILE A 190 10.78 -4.54 22.17
CA ILE A 190 10.17 -5.47 21.20
C ILE A 190 11.18 -6.57 20.83
N PRO A 191 10.80 -7.86 20.84
CA PRO A 191 11.67 -8.95 20.41
C PRO A 191 12.20 -8.75 18.98
N GLY A 192 13.47 -9.08 18.75
CA GLY A 192 14.03 -9.15 17.40
C GLY A 192 13.37 -10.26 16.56
N LEU A 193 13.62 -10.23 15.25
CA LEU A 193 13.25 -11.35 14.38
C LEU A 193 14.22 -12.52 14.60
N THR A 194 13.69 -13.74 14.48
CA THR A 194 14.54 -14.95 14.36
C THR A 194 15.27 -14.94 13.01
N GLU A 195 16.31 -15.76 12.87
CA GLU A 195 17.01 -15.92 11.58
C GLU A 195 16.07 -16.36 10.45
N ALA A 196 15.18 -17.32 10.72
CA ALA A 196 14.17 -17.77 9.75
C ALA A 196 13.20 -16.65 9.36
N GLN A 197 12.76 -15.82 10.31
CA GLN A 197 11.91 -14.66 10.02
C GLN A 197 12.63 -13.61 9.19
N ALA A 198 13.91 -13.32 9.49
CA ALA A 198 14.72 -12.39 8.71
C ALA A 198 14.90 -12.91 7.27
N GLU A 199 15.24 -14.19 7.12
CA GLU A 199 15.37 -14.84 5.82
C GLU A 199 14.06 -14.80 5.01
N ALA A 200 12.92 -15.07 5.65
CA ALA A 200 11.61 -15.08 4.99
C ALA A 200 11.25 -13.70 4.41
N ILE A 201 11.47 -12.60 5.14
CA ILE A 201 11.19 -11.26 4.62
C ILE A 201 12.21 -10.84 3.55
N ASP A 202 13.45 -11.29 3.64
CA ASP A 202 14.51 -11.09 2.63
C ASP A 202 14.19 -11.79 1.32
N ALA A 203 13.80 -13.06 1.37
CA ALA A 203 13.32 -13.79 0.20
C ALA A 203 12.09 -13.12 -0.42
N LEU A 204 11.07 -12.80 0.38
CA LEU A 204 9.86 -12.11 -0.08
C LEU A 204 10.21 -10.80 -0.81
N HIS A 205 11.09 -9.98 -0.24
CA HIS A 205 11.48 -8.71 -0.86
C HIS A 205 12.29 -8.92 -2.14
N ALA A 206 13.25 -9.84 -2.14
CA ALA A 206 14.11 -10.13 -3.28
C ALA A 206 13.30 -10.68 -4.48
N ILE A 207 12.36 -11.59 -4.22
CA ILE A 207 11.45 -12.12 -5.25
C ILE A 207 10.54 -11.01 -5.77
N GLY A 208 9.99 -10.18 -4.87
CA GLY A 208 9.18 -9.02 -5.24
C GLY A 208 9.91 -8.07 -6.18
N ARG A 209 11.20 -7.80 -5.92
CA ARG A 209 12.09 -6.99 -6.76
C ARG A 209 12.35 -7.62 -8.12
N ARG A 210 12.54 -8.93 -8.19
CA ARG A 210 12.81 -9.62 -9.46
C ARG A 210 11.63 -9.54 -10.43
N HIS A 211 10.41 -9.54 -9.89
CA HIS A 211 9.16 -9.48 -10.65
C HIS A 211 8.49 -8.10 -10.62
N GLU A 212 9.25 -7.04 -10.35
CA GLU A 212 8.68 -5.70 -10.23
C GLU A 212 8.12 -5.20 -11.57
N LEU A 213 6.92 -4.63 -11.52
CA LEU A 213 6.35 -3.84 -12.60
C LEU A 213 6.54 -2.37 -12.26
N LYS A 214 7.37 -1.69 -13.06
CA LYS A 214 7.62 -0.25 -12.93
C LYS A 214 6.45 0.52 -13.53
N GLN A 215 5.87 1.40 -12.75
CA GLN A 215 4.83 2.33 -13.20
C GLN A 215 5.50 3.64 -13.63
N SER A 216 5.37 3.97 -14.91
CA SER A 216 5.68 5.32 -15.39
C SER A 216 4.55 6.26 -14.99
N ILE A 217 4.88 7.33 -14.27
CA ILE A 217 3.95 8.42 -13.98
C ILE A 217 3.87 9.41 -15.16
N LEU A 218 4.80 9.31 -16.12
CA LEU A 218 4.76 9.98 -17.42
C LEU A 218 3.85 9.22 -18.39
#